data_AF-A0A3D6DH62-F1
#
_entry.id   AF-A0A3D6DH62-F1
#
_cell.length_a   1.000
_cell.length_b   1.000
_cell.length_c   1.000
_cell.angle_alpha   90.00
_cell.angle_beta   90.00
_cell.angle_gamma   90.00
#
_symmetry.space_group_name_H-M   'P 1'
#
loop_
_entity.id
_entity.type
_entity.pdbx_description
1 polymer ?
#
loop_
_entity_poly.entity_id
_entity_poly.type
_entity_poly.pdbx_seq_one_letter_code
_entity_poly.pdbx_strand_id
1 'polypeptide(L)'
;MDPFGLPFQPSRPRRNRRNAAIRGLARESRLHPEQLIYPLFCVDGQGIEEPIASLPGMARLSEDKLLAEIERSWNLGIRNFCLFPAV
;
A
#
# COMPACT_ATOMS: atom_id res chain seq x y z
N MET A 1 -22.34 -37.28 -11.34
CA MET A 1 -21.70 -38.31 -10.49
C MET A 1 -20.27 -37.90 -10.25
N ASP A 2 -19.77 -38.04 -9.02
CA ASP A 2 -18.34 -37.93 -8.75
C ASP A 2 -17.60 -39.01 -9.58
N PRO A 3 -16.64 -38.65 -10.45
CA PRO A 3 -15.90 -39.62 -11.27
C PRO A 3 -15.05 -40.60 -10.44
N PHE A 4 -14.85 -40.35 -9.14
CA PHE A 4 -13.99 -41.17 -8.27
C PHE A 4 -14.75 -41.99 -7.22
N GLY A 5 -16.08 -41.92 -7.17
CA GLY A 5 -16.89 -42.72 -6.24
C GLY A 5 -16.60 -42.44 -4.75
N LEU A 6 -16.07 -41.27 -4.42
CA LEU A 6 -15.77 -40.90 -3.03
C LEU A 6 -17.04 -40.42 -2.32
N PRO A 7 -17.17 -40.69 -1.01
CA PRO A 7 -18.30 -40.20 -0.24
C PRO A 7 -18.36 -38.66 -0.29
N PHE A 8 -19.55 -38.11 -0.52
CA PHE A 8 -19.79 -36.67 -0.53
C PHE A 8 -19.29 -36.05 0.78
N GLN A 9 -18.18 -35.31 0.71
CA GLN A 9 -17.70 -34.58 1.86
C GLN A 9 -18.44 -33.24 1.94
N PRO A 10 -19.13 -32.94 3.05
CA PRO A 10 -19.77 -31.64 3.21
C PRO A 10 -18.70 -30.55 3.15
N SER A 11 -18.94 -29.52 2.34
CA SER A 11 -18.04 -28.37 2.25
C SER A 11 -17.88 -27.73 3.63
N ARG A 12 -16.63 -27.62 4.10
CA ARG A 12 -16.29 -26.99 5.37
C ARG A 12 -15.29 -25.86 5.15
N PRO A 13 -15.73 -24.67 4.71
CA PRO A 13 -14.84 -23.52 4.44
C PRO A 13 -13.97 -23.11 5.63
N ARG A 14 -14.39 -23.44 6.86
CA ARG A 14 -13.59 -23.21 8.08
C ARG A 14 -12.27 -23.99 8.11
N ARG A 15 -12.12 -25.08 7.33
CA ARG A 15 -10.85 -25.82 7.21
C ARG A 15 -9.71 -24.91 6.73
N ASN A 16 -9.98 -24.06 5.73
CA ASN A 16 -9.02 -23.08 5.19
C ASN A 16 -8.74 -21.89 6.13
N ARG A 17 -9.46 -21.80 7.26
CA ARG A 17 -9.33 -20.70 8.24
C ARG A 17 -8.74 -21.14 9.58
N ARG A 18 -8.35 -22.42 9.71
CA ARG A 18 -7.96 -23.06 10.98
C ARG A 18 -6.79 -22.37 11.69
N ASN A 19 -5.76 -21.92 10.96
CA ASN A 19 -4.61 -21.24 11.54
C ASN A 19 -4.00 -20.23 10.55
N ALA A 20 -3.01 -19.46 11.01
CA ALA A 20 -2.37 -18.42 10.21
C ALA A 20 -1.67 -18.98 8.95
N ALA A 21 -0.98 -20.13 9.06
CA ALA A 21 -0.28 -20.75 7.93
C ALA A 21 -1.26 -21.17 6.80
N ILE A 22 -2.37 -21.82 7.15
CA ILE A 22 -3.39 -22.26 6.18
C ILE A 22 -4.06 -21.04 5.53
N ARG A 23 -4.38 -20.00 6.31
CA ARG A 23 -4.93 -18.75 5.75
C ARG A 23 -3.91 -18.04 4.85
N GLY A 24 -2.63 -18.10 5.18
CA GLY A 24 -1.55 -17.56 4.36
C GLY A 24 -1.40 -18.28 3.02
N LEU A 25 -1.52 -19.61 3.02
CA LEU A 25 -1.51 -20.44 1.81
C LEU A 25 -2.73 -20.14 0.91
N ALA A 26 -3.93 -20.10 1.49
CA ALA A 26 -5.18 -19.91 0.75
C ALA A 26 -5.49 -18.44 0.41
N ARG A 27 -4.63 -17.48 0.76
CA ARG A 27 -4.86 -16.05 0.51
C ARG A 27 -4.71 -15.74 -0.98
N GLU A 28 -5.77 -15.17 -1.55
CA GLU A 28 -5.84 -14.82 -2.97
C GLU A 28 -5.12 -13.49 -3.27
N SER A 29 -5.35 -12.45 -2.46
CA SER A 29 -4.77 -11.11 -2.68
C SER A 29 -3.67 -10.79 -1.67
N ARG A 30 -2.56 -10.24 -2.15
CA ARG A 30 -1.48 -9.65 -1.35
C ARG A 30 -1.26 -8.21 -1.80
N LEU A 31 -0.98 -7.35 -0.83
CA LEU A 31 -0.60 -5.96 -1.07
C LEU A 31 0.91 -5.83 -0.84
N HIS A 32 1.62 -5.27 -1.81
CA HIS A 32 3.04 -4.97 -1.76
C HIS A 32 3.24 -3.44 -1.83
N PRO A 33 4.28 -2.88 -1.18
CA PRO A 33 4.55 -1.43 -1.23
C PRO A 33 4.69 -0.86 -2.64
N GLU A 34 5.18 -1.66 -3.60
CA GLU A 34 5.30 -1.30 -5.01
C GLU A 34 3.95 -1.06 -5.71
N GLN A 35 2.84 -1.52 -5.13
CA GLN A 35 1.49 -1.32 -5.65
C GLN A 35 0.85 -0.03 -5.11
N LEU A 36 1.52 0.68 -4.20
CA LEU A 36 1.06 1.95 -3.65
C LEU A 36 1.49 3.11 -4.55
N ILE A 37 0.64 4.13 -4.59
CA ILE A 37 0.92 5.43 -5.19
C ILE A 37 0.88 6.46 -4.07
N TYR A 38 1.98 7.19 -3.87
CA TYR A 38 2.08 8.21 -2.83
C TYR A 38 1.85 9.62 -3.42
N PRO A 39 0.73 10.29 -3.11
CA PRO A 39 0.51 11.66 -3.52
C PRO A 39 1.38 12.64 -2.70
N LEU A 40 2.06 13.55 -3.39
CA LEU A 40 2.95 14.56 -2.82
C LEU A 40 2.60 15.96 -3.34
N PHE A 41 2.69 16.97 -2.49
CA PHE A 41 2.36 18.36 -2.81
C PHE A 41 3.63 19.20 -2.88
N CYS A 42 3.89 19.82 -4.03
CA CYS A 42 5.09 20.61 -4.28
C CYS A 42 4.77 22.11 -4.26
N VAL A 43 5.61 22.90 -3.60
CA VAL A 43 5.59 24.38 -3.63
C VAL A 43 6.94 24.92 -4.08
N ASP A 44 6.95 26.11 -4.65
CA ASP A 44 8.20 26.80 -5.01
C ASP A 44 8.94 27.29 -3.76
N GLY A 45 10.27 27.34 -3.85
CA GLY A 45 11.16 27.82 -2.79
C GLY A 45 12.16 26.77 -2.34
N GLN A 46 12.72 26.93 -1.14
CA GLN A 46 13.76 26.05 -0.61
C GLN A 46 13.59 25.87 0.90
N GLY A 47 13.75 24.64 1.39
CA GLY A 47 13.61 24.31 2.81
C GLY A 47 12.20 24.44 3.37
N ILE A 48 11.16 24.46 2.52
CA ILE A 48 9.77 24.67 2.92
C ILE A 48 9.10 23.34 3.26
N GLU A 49 8.39 23.34 4.38
CA GLU A 49 7.51 22.27 4.81
C GLU A 49 6.29 22.90 5.48
N GLU A 50 5.19 22.98 4.74
CA GLU A 50 3.96 23.64 5.17
C GLU A 50 2.86 22.61 5.49
N PRO A 51 2.49 22.41 6.76
CA PRO A 51 1.44 21.47 7.11
C PRO A 51 0.10 21.80 6.46
N ILE A 52 -0.60 20.78 5.97
CA ILE A 52 -1.95 20.92 5.44
C ILE A 52 -2.94 20.60 6.56
N ALA A 53 -3.56 21.63 7.15
CA ALA A 53 -4.41 21.47 8.34
C ALA A 53 -5.56 20.46 8.17
N SER A 54 -6.14 20.36 6.98
CA SER A 54 -7.21 19.40 6.65
C SER A 54 -6.71 17.98 6.37
N LEU A 55 -5.40 17.79 6.21
CA LEU A 55 -4.75 16.50 5.95
C LEU A 55 -3.61 16.26 6.98
N PRO A 56 -3.94 15.90 8.24
CA PRO A 56 -2.93 15.67 9.27
C PRO A 56 -1.88 14.65 8.84
N GLY A 57 -0.60 15.01 9.04
CA GLY A 57 0.54 14.19 8.62
C GLY A 57 1.02 14.45 7.18
N MET A 58 0.33 15.31 6.42
CA MET A 58 0.75 15.76 5.10
C MET A 58 1.20 17.22 5.13
N ALA A 59 2.17 17.55 4.29
CA ALA A 59 2.68 18.90 4.10
C ALA A 59 2.89 19.20 2.61
N ARG A 60 2.91 20.49 2.27
CA ARG A 60 3.47 20.96 1.01
C ARG A 60 4.96 21.14 1.19
N LEU A 61 5.75 20.62 0.26
CA LEU A 61 7.20 20.56 0.35
C LEU A 61 7.83 21.36 -0.78
N SER A 62 8.92 22.07 -0.51
CA SER A 62 9.82 22.53 -1.57
C SER A 62 10.52 21.34 -2.24
N GLU A 63 11.06 21.55 -3.44
CA GLU A 63 11.70 20.48 -4.23
C GLU A 63 12.79 19.71 -3.45
N ASP A 64 13.64 20.41 -2.69
CA ASP A 64 14.70 19.80 -1.88
C ASP A 64 14.15 18.88 -0.78
N LYS A 65 13.06 19.28 -0.14
CA LYS A 65 12.38 18.49 0.91
C LYS A 65 11.61 17.32 0.31
N LEU A 66 10.98 17.54 -0.84
CA LEU A 66 10.21 16.54 -1.57
C LEU A 66 11.11 15.39 -2.05
N LEU A 67 12.31 15.69 -2.57
CA LEU A 67 13.28 14.67 -2.97
C LEU A 67 13.74 13.80 -1.78
N ALA A 68 13.97 14.41 -0.61
CA ALA A 68 14.31 13.66 0.61
C ALA A 68 13.14 12.75 1.10
N GLU A 69 11.89 13.19 0.94
CA GLU A 69 10.72 12.35 1.23
C GLU A 69 10.59 11.18 0.23
N ILE A 70 10.83 11.44 -1.06
CA ILE A 70 10.84 10.39 -2.09
C ILE A 70 11.91 9.35 -1.78
N GLU A 71 13.12 9.75 -1.41
CA GLU A 71 14.20 8.83 -1.04
C GLU A 71 13.81 7.95 0.16
N ARG A 72 13.24 8.54 1.21
CA ARG A 72 12.71 7.78 2.36
C ARG A 72 11.64 6.79 1.95
N SER A 73 10.68 7.21 1.14
CA SER A 73 9.59 6.38 0.63
C SER A 73 10.09 5.23 -0.25
N TRP A 74 11.11 5.50 -1.06
CA TRP A 74 11.75 4.51 -1.92
C TRP A 74 12.43 3.40 -1.11
N ASN A 75 13.10 3.76 -0.01
CA ASN A 75 13.71 2.80 0.91
C ASN A 75 12.68 1.92 1.64
N LEU A 76 11.42 2.36 1.73
CA LEU A 76 10.30 1.57 2.24
C LEU A 76 9.63 0.69 1.15
N GLY A 77 10.09 0.78 -0.10
CA GLY A 77 9.58 0.00 -1.22
C GLY A 77 8.45 0.66 -2.02
N ILE A 78 8.08 1.91 -1.72
CA ILE A 78 7.12 2.68 -2.52
C ILE A 78 7.84 3.16 -3.79
N ARG A 79 7.26 2.86 -4.96
CA ARG A 79 7.89 3.15 -6.25
C ARG A 79 7.12 4.13 -7.13
N ASN A 80 5.87 4.42 -6.80
CA ASN A 80 5.01 5.28 -7.61
C ASN A 80 4.60 6.51 -6.82
N PHE A 81 4.71 7.68 -7.45
CA PHE A 81 4.41 8.97 -6.84
C PHE A 81 3.49 9.77 -7.75
N CYS A 82 2.58 10.54 -7.15
CA CYS A 82 1.70 11.45 -7.87
C CYS A 82 1.98 12.88 -7.38
N LEU A 83 2.56 13.71 -8.25
CA LEU A 83 2.98 15.06 -7.89
C LEU A 83 1.86 16.06 -8.20
N PHE A 84 1.52 16.88 -7.20
CA PHE A 84 0.56 17.96 -7.31
C PHE A 84 1.26 19.30 -7.03
N PRO A 85 1.36 20.21 -8.02
CA PRO A 85 1.82 21.57 -7.76
C PRO A 85 0.76 22.32 -6.95
N ALA A 86 1.17 22.94 -5.86
CA ALA A 86 0.34 23.86 -5.09
C ALA A 86 0.70 25.29 -5.52
N VAL A 87 -0.03 25.78 -6.52
CA VAL A 87 0.07 27.13 -7.09
C VAL A 87 -0.87 28.08 -6.34
#